data_AF-A0A1V6V620-F1
#
_entry.id   AF-A0A1V6V620-F1
#
_cell.length_a   1.000
_cell.length_b   1.000
_cell.length_c   1.000
_cell.angle_alpha   90.00
_cell.angle_beta   90.00
_cell.angle_gamma   90.00
#
_symmetry.space_group_name_H-M   'P 1'
#
loop_
_entity.id
_entity.type
_entity.pdbx_description
1 polymer ?
#
loop_
_entity_poly.entity_id
_entity_poly.type
_entity_poly.pdbx_seq_one_letter_code
_entity_poly.pdbx_strand_id
1 'polypeptide(L)'
;MPLATRSYSYSEPTWGYTIYRTTYTPQSNAGFPRMVDLTANYMKDGFYSCYESSRQYNPRANEFKITPWDEIWPNYQPRVIEDSSQFDGASIDQLREHFRAEAAELDVLDIFPGYRMFIVIDE
;
A
#
# COMPACT_ATOMS: atom_id res chain seq x y z
N MET A 1 6.62 34.48 16.17
CA MET A 1 6.84 33.84 14.85
C MET A 1 5.64 32.94 14.58
N PRO A 2 4.88 33.11 13.50
CA PRO A 2 3.82 32.17 13.16
C PRO A 2 4.44 30.91 12.53
N LEU A 3 3.99 29.75 12.99
CA LEU A 3 4.31 28.45 12.38
C LEU A 3 3.65 28.40 11.00
N ALA A 4 4.45 28.31 9.95
CA ALA A 4 3.95 28.12 8.60
C ALA A 4 3.18 26.79 8.54
N THR A 5 1.90 26.86 8.18
CA THR A 5 1.07 25.69 7.90
C THR A 5 1.60 25.05 6.63
N ARG A 6 2.25 23.89 6.74
CA ARG A 6 2.73 23.11 5.60
C ARG A 6 1.51 22.69 4.79
N SER A 7 1.30 23.31 3.63
CA SER A 7 0.21 22.96 2.72
C SER A 7 0.66 21.76 1.89
N TYR A 8 0.17 20.56 2.22
CA TYR A 8 0.36 19.38 1.36
C TYR A 8 -0.48 19.55 0.09
N SER A 9 0.16 19.68 -1.06
CA SER A 9 -0.51 19.78 -2.37
C SER A 9 -0.86 18.42 -2.97
N TYR A 10 -0.41 17.32 -2.37
CA TYR A 10 -0.62 15.97 -2.86
C TYR A 10 -1.76 15.28 -2.09
N SER A 11 -2.76 14.82 -2.83
CA SER A 11 -3.84 13.96 -2.32
C SER A 11 -3.78 12.62 -3.05
N GLU A 12 -3.57 11.52 -2.32
CA GLU A 12 -3.66 10.19 -2.89
C GLU A 12 -5.15 9.81 -3.05
N PRO A 13 -5.66 9.59 -4.28
CA PRO A 13 -7.07 9.26 -4.51
C PRO A 13 -7.42 7.83 -4.07
N THR A 14 -6.41 6.98 -3.90
CA THR A 14 -6.54 5.58 -3.51
C THR A 14 -5.72 5.30 -2.25
N TRP A 15 -5.83 4.10 -1.69
CA TRP A 15 -4.93 3.67 -0.63
C TRP A 15 -4.45 2.24 -0.90
N GLY A 16 -3.29 1.90 -0.38
CA GLY A 16 -2.68 0.60 -0.61
C GLY A 16 -1.20 0.65 -0.32
N TYR A 17 -0.52 -0.47 -0.55
CA TYR A 17 0.93 -0.54 -0.44
C TYR A 17 1.56 -0.41 -1.82
N THR A 18 2.82 0.02 -1.83
CA THR A 18 3.67 -0.08 -3.02
C THR A 18 4.16 -1.52 -3.16
N ILE A 19 4.04 -2.10 -4.35
CA ILE A 19 4.52 -3.44 -4.69
C ILE A 19 5.56 -3.29 -5.79
N TYR A 20 6.80 -3.67 -5.51
CA TYR A 20 7.87 -3.72 -6.50
C TYR A 20 7.95 -5.10 -7.13
N ARG A 21 8.11 -5.10 -8.45
CA ARG A 21 8.46 -6.28 -9.22
C ARG A 21 9.93 -6.24 -9.64
N THR A 22 10.68 -7.27 -9.26
CA THR A 22 12.12 -7.36 -9.54
C THR A 22 12.52 -8.53 -10.44
N THR A 23 11.59 -9.44 -10.74
CA THR A 23 11.84 -10.62 -11.57
C THR A 23 10.91 -10.64 -12.78
N TYR A 24 11.49 -10.85 -13.98
CA TYR A 24 10.76 -10.80 -15.26
C TYR A 24 10.94 -12.07 -16.12
N THR A 25 11.15 -13.23 -15.48
CA THR A 25 11.18 -14.54 -16.15
C THR A 25 9.80 -14.89 -16.75
N PRO A 26 9.73 -15.82 -17.74
CA PRO A 26 8.43 -16.31 -18.25
C PRO A 26 7.51 -16.85 -17.15
N GLN A 27 8.08 -17.50 -16.14
CA GLN A 27 7.33 -18.04 -15.01
C GLN A 27 6.79 -16.93 -14.10
N SER A 28 7.63 -15.94 -13.75
CA SER A 28 7.20 -14.76 -13.01
C SER A 28 6.12 -13.97 -13.76
N ASN A 29 6.25 -13.79 -15.09
CA ASN A 29 5.24 -13.14 -15.93
C ASN A 29 3.87 -13.83 -15.84
N ALA A 30 3.83 -15.17 -15.72
CA ALA A 30 2.60 -15.91 -15.58
C ALA A 30 2.01 -15.86 -14.16
N GLY A 31 2.87 -15.76 -13.13
CA GLY A 31 2.48 -15.84 -11.71
C GLY A 31 2.21 -14.49 -11.04
N PHE A 32 2.95 -13.45 -11.42
CA PHE A 32 2.97 -12.17 -10.71
C PHE A 32 1.58 -11.53 -10.54
N PRO A 33 0.72 -11.45 -11.58
CA PRO A 33 -0.63 -10.90 -11.41
C PRO A 33 -1.45 -11.63 -10.32
N ARG A 34 -1.31 -12.97 -10.24
CA ARG A 34 -2.00 -13.77 -9.22
C ARG A 34 -1.47 -13.50 -7.81
N MET A 35 -0.18 -13.19 -7.68
CA MET A 35 0.43 -12.84 -6.39
C MET A 35 -0.01 -11.46 -5.91
N VAL A 36 -0.20 -10.51 -6.83
CA VAL A 36 -0.81 -9.21 -6.52
C VAL A 36 -2.26 -9.40 -6.06
N ASP A 37 -3.06 -10.18 -6.79
CA ASP A 37 -4.45 -10.49 -6.41
C ASP A 37 -4.52 -11.19 -5.05
N LEU A 38 -3.62 -12.14 -4.80
CA LEU A 38 -3.53 -12.85 -3.52
C LEU A 38 -3.24 -11.88 -2.37
N THR A 39 -2.31 -10.95 -2.56
CA THR A 39 -1.97 -9.92 -1.58
C THR A 39 -3.16 -9.02 -1.29
N ALA A 40 -3.90 -8.60 -2.33
CA ALA A 40 -5.12 -7.81 -2.18
C ALA A 40 -6.21 -8.57 -1.41
N ASN A 41 -6.38 -9.87 -1.67
CA ASN A 41 -7.33 -10.73 -0.95
C ASN A 41 -6.97 -10.86 0.54
N TYR A 42 -5.70 -11.13 0.86
CA TYR A 42 -5.25 -11.16 2.27
C TYR A 42 -5.43 -9.82 2.96
N MET A 43 -5.21 -8.71 2.24
CA MET A 43 -5.47 -7.38 2.77
C MET A 43 -6.94 -7.17 3.08
N LYS A 44 -7.84 -7.60 2.18
CA LYS A 44 -9.29 -7.54 2.39
C LYS A 44 -9.71 -8.32 3.63
N ASP A 45 -9.25 -9.56 3.73
CA ASP A 45 -9.59 -10.45 4.84
C ASP A 45 -9.07 -9.88 6.16
N GLY A 46 -7.83 -9.40 6.19
CA GLY A 46 -7.24 -8.74 7.35
C GLY A 46 -7.99 -7.47 7.75
N PHE A 47 -8.33 -6.63 6.77
CA PHE A 47 -9.11 -5.41 6.97
C PHE A 47 -10.45 -5.74 7.66
N TYR A 48 -11.29 -6.59 7.07
CA TYR A 48 -12.58 -6.91 7.68
C TYR A 48 -12.46 -7.73 8.99
N SER A 49 -11.41 -8.53 9.16
CA SER A 49 -11.14 -9.19 10.45
C SER A 49 -10.81 -8.20 11.57
N CYS A 50 -10.10 -7.10 11.27
CA CYS A 50 -9.87 -6.01 12.21
C CYS A 50 -11.17 -5.29 12.60
N TYR A 51 -12.11 -5.11 11.66
CA TYR A 51 -13.46 -4.61 11.97
C TYR A 51 -14.17 -5.55 12.96
N GLU A 52 -14.22 -6.85 12.64
CA GLU A 52 -14.90 -7.83 13.48
C GLU A 52 -14.32 -7.90 14.90
N SER A 53 -12.99 -7.92 14.99
CA SER A 53 -12.26 -7.91 16.27
C SER A 53 -12.54 -6.62 17.05
N SER A 54 -12.46 -5.47 16.38
CA SER A 54 -12.73 -4.17 17.02
C SER A 54 -14.16 -4.12 17.54
N ARG A 55 -15.14 -4.61 16.77
CA ARG A 55 -16.54 -4.70 17.20
C ARG A 55 -16.70 -5.62 18.41
N GLN A 56 -16.07 -6.79 18.40
CA GLN A 56 -16.19 -7.80 19.46
C GLN A 56 -15.69 -7.29 20.81
N TYR A 57 -14.57 -6.55 20.82
CA TYR A 57 -13.94 -6.08 22.06
C TYR A 57 -14.33 -4.65 22.45
N ASN A 58 -15.19 -3.98 21.66
CA ASN A 58 -15.65 -2.63 21.96
C ASN A 58 -16.79 -2.67 23.00
N PRO A 59 -16.66 -1.98 24.15
CA PRO A 59 -17.74 -1.87 25.15
C PRO A 59 -19.04 -1.27 24.61
N ARG A 60 -18.97 -0.55 23.48
CA ARG A 60 -20.08 0.03 22.72
C ARG A 60 -20.21 -0.61 21.33
N ALA A 61 -20.11 -1.94 21.24
CA ALA A 61 -20.21 -2.69 19.99
C ALA A 61 -21.41 -2.30 19.12
N ASN A 62 -22.55 -1.95 19.75
CA ASN A 62 -23.78 -1.54 19.07
C ASN A 62 -23.63 -0.20 18.31
N GLU A 63 -22.68 0.64 18.69
CA GLU A 63 -22.36 1.91 18.04
C GLU A 63 -21.27 1.74 16.97
N PHE A 64 -20.63 0.57 16.91
CA PHE A 64 -19.53 0.28 15.99
C PHE A 64 -20.09 -0.20 14.63
N LYS A 65 -20.20 0.74 13.69
CA LYS A 65 -20.79 0.53 12.36
C LYS A 65 -19.74 0.06 11.35
N ILE A 66 -20.14 -0.83 10.44
CA ILE A 66 -19.31 -1.27 9.31
C ILE A 66 -19.18 -0.19 8.22
N THR A 67 -20.13 0.75 8.14
CA THR A 67 -20.21 1.76 7.07
C THR A 67 -18.89 2.45 6.73
N PRO A 68 -18.08 2.94 7.70
CA PRO A 68 -16.79 3.56 7.36
C PRO A 68 -15.80 2.59 6.70
N TRP A 69 -15.84 1.30 7.05
CA TRP A 69 -14.99 0.27 6.43
C TRP A 69 -15.42 0.03 4.98
N ASP A 70 -16.72 -0.05 4.72
CA ASP A 70 -17.29 -0.21 3.38
C ASP A 70 -17.12 1.04 2.50
N GLU A 71 -16.94 2.22 3.09
CA GLU A 71 -16.61 3.45 2.37
C GLU A 71 -15.11 3.54 2.02
N ILE A 72 -14.24 3.02 2.88
CA ILE A 72 -12.78 3.04 2.67
C ILE A 72 -12.34 1.95 1.69
N TRP A 73 -12.85 0.71 1.85
CA TRP A 73 -12.39 -0.45 1.09
C TRP A 73 -12.41 -0.27 -0.44
N PRO A 74 -13.44 0.31 -1.08
CA PRO A 74 -13.51 0.46 -2.53
C PRO A 74 -12.35 1.24 -3.15
N ASN A 75 -11.68 2.10 -2.37
CA ASN A 75 -10.52 2.85 -2.82
C ASN A 75 -9.18 2.11 -2.60
N TYR A 76 -9.21 0.84 -2.17
CA TYR A 76 -8.02 0.02 -2.06
C TYR A 76 -7.48 -0.31 -3.46
N GLN A 77 -6.32 0.26 -3.78
CA GLN A 77 -5.61 -0.01 -5.02
C GLN A 77 -4.11 0.03 -4.72
N PRO A 78 -3.42 -1.13 -4.63
CA PRO A 78 -1.98 -1.14 -4.43
C PRO A 78 -1.28 -0.51 -5.64
N ARG A 79 -0.18 0.19 -5.39
CA ARG A 79 0.65 0.78 -6.43
C ARG A 79 1.67 -0.25 -6.87
N VAL A 80 1.47 -0.82 -8.06
CA VAL A 80 2.39 -1.82 -8.62
C VAL A 80 3.42 -1.13 -9.51
N ILE A 81 4.71 -1.36 -9.23
CA ILE A 81 5.85 -0.82 -9.98
C ILE A 81 6.49 -1.97 -10.77
N GLU A 82 6.32 -1.93 -12.10
CA GLU A 82 6.71 -3.02 -13.02
C GLU A 82 7.62 -2.56 -14.17
N ASP A 83 8.38 -1.47 -14.00
CA ASP A 83 9.36 -1.05 -15.01
C ASP A 83 10.58 -1.97 -15.01
N SER A 84 10.57 -2.98 -15.88
CA SER A 84 11.68 -3.94 -16.01
C SER A 84 13.00 -3.28 -16.42
N SER A 85 12.98 -2.13 -17.09
CA SER A 85 14.21 -1.44 -17.48
C SER A 85 14.95 -0.84 -16.28
N GLN A 86 14.22 -0.59 -15.20
CA GLN A 86 14.74 0.02 -13.97
C GLN A 86 14.88 -1.01 -12.84
N PHE A 87 13.99 -2.00 -12.76
CA PHE A 87 13.86 -2.85 -11.57
C PHE A 87 14.17 -4.34 -11.79
N ASP A 88 14.46 -4.80 -13.01
CA ASP A 88 14.89 -6.18 -13.24
C ASP A 88 16.22 -6.48 -12.51
N GLY A 89 16.19 -7.42 -11.57
CA GLY A 89 17.31 -7.75 -10.71
C GLY A 89 17.67 -6.69 -9.65
N ALA A 90 16.80 -5.70 -9.41
CA ALA A 90 17.08 -4.67 -8.41
C ALA A 90 17.16 -5.25 -6.99
N SER A 91 18.21 -4.85 -6.26
CA SER A 91 18.40 -5.22 -4.87
C SER A 91 17.45 -4.47 -3.94
N ILE A 92 17.21 -5.03 -2.75
CA ILE A 92 16.36 -4.38 -1.73
C ILE A 92 16.84 -2.97 -1.35
N ASP A 93 18.15 -2.70 -1.39
CA ASP A 93 18.70 -1.40 -1.07
C ASP A 93 18.42 -0.36 -2.16
N GLN A 94 18.48 -0.76 -3.43
CA GLN A 94 18.06 0.10 -4.56
C GLN A 94 16.56 0.43 -4.48
N LEU A 95 15.72 -0.54 -4.11
CA LEU A 95 14.29 -0.31 -3.92
C LEU A 95 14.02 0.66 -2.75
N ARG A 96 14.74 0.52 -1.64
CA ARG A 96 14.63 1.43 -0.48
C ARG A 96 15.03 2.86 -0.85
N GLU A 97 16.09 3.02 -1.64
CA GLU A 97 16.54 4.33 -2.10
C GLU A 97 15.49 4.97 -3.02
N HIS A 98 15.01 4.22 -4.02
CA HIS A 98 13.94 4.69 -4.92
C HIS A 98 12.68 5.10 -4.15
N PHE A 99 12.20 4.24 -3.25
CA PHE A 99 11.01 4.48 -2.44
C PHE A 99 11.12 5.75 -1.59
N ARG A 100 12.28 5.99 -0.97
CA ARG A 100 12.53 7.20 -0.17
C ARG A 100 12.63 8.45 -1.02
N ALA A 101 13.30 8.37 -2.17
CA ALA A 101 13.46 9.49 -3.09
C ALA A 101 12.10 9.98 -3.59
N GLU A 102 11.23 9.06 -4.01
CA GLU A 102 9.89 9.39 -4.48
C GLU A 102 9.01 9.98 -3.36
N ALA A 103 9.04 9.40 -2.16
CA ALA A 103 8.30 9.93 -1.02
C ALA A 103 8.76 11.35 -0.62
N ALA A 104 10.06 11.64 -0.77
CA ALA A 104 10.63 12.96 -0.51
C ALA A 104 10.26 13.98 -1.60
N GLU A 105 10.25 13.58 -2.88
CA GLU A 105 9.85 14.44 -4.00
C GLU A 105 8.39 14.92 -3.85
N LEU A 106 7.51 14.04 -3.39
CA LEU A 106 6.10 14.35 -3.18
C LEU A 106 5.81 15.02 -1.82
N ASP A 107 6.81 15.14 -0.94
CA ASP A 107 6.68 15.56 0.48
C ASP A 107 5.62 14.72 1.23
N VAL A 108 5.56 13.41 0.96
CA VAL A 108 4.55 12.47 1.53
C VAL A 108 5.13 11.38 2.42
N LEU A 109 6.42 11.47 2.75
CA LEU A 109 7.07 10.52 3.63
C LEU A 109 6.29 10.39 4.95
N ASP A 110 5.95 9.16 5.30
CA ASP A 110 5.16 8.80 6.49
C ASP A 110 3.71 9.31 6.54
N ILE A 111 3.18 9.91 5.46
CA ILE A 111 1.81 10.44 5.42
C ILE A 111 0.80 9.38 5.03
N PHE A 112 1.02 8.66 3.94
CA PHE A 112 0.11 7.62 3.43
C PHE A 112 0.69 6.21 3.59
N PRO A 113 -0.15 5.17 3.76
CA PRO A 113 0.32 3.78 3.88
C PRO A 113 1.23 3.34 2.72
N GLY A 114 0.95 3.82 1.50
CA GLY A 114 1.73 3.54 0.30
C GLY A 114 3.18 4.04 0.35
N TYR A 115 3.48 4.99 1.24
CA TYR A 115 4.81 5.58 1.45
C TYR A 115 5.41 5.24 2.83
N ARG A 116 4.81 4.27 3.56
CA ARG A 116 5.35 3.74 4.84
C ARG A 116 6.00 2.38 4.71
N MET A 117 5.48 1.55 3.81
CA MET A 117 6.03 0.23 3.52
C MET A 117 5.83 -0.13 2.06
N PHE A 118 6.70 -1.01 1.57
CA PHE A 118 6.55 -1.63 0.27
C PHE A 118 6.70 -3.15 0.39
N ILE A 119 6.14 -3.86 -0.58
CA ILE A 119 6.24 -5.31 -0.74
C ILE A 119 7.12 -5.58 -1.96
N VAL A 120 7.96 -6.60 -1.87
CA VAL A 120 8.66 -7.15 -3.04
C VAL A 120 8.05 -8.51 -3.32
N ILE A 121 7.69 -8.75 -4.57
CA ILE A 121 7.27 -10.07 -5.05
C ILE A 121 8.33 -10.51 -6.05
N ASP A 122 9.20 -11.40 -5.58
CA ASP A 122 10.16 -12.14 -6.37
C ASP A 122 9.70 -13.60 -6.57
N GLU A 123 10.41 -14.34 -7.43
CA GLU A 123 10.21 -15.77 -7.67
C GLU A 123 11.05 -16.61 -6.71
#